data_AF-A0A248LGA3-F1
#
_entry.id   AF-A0A248LGA3-F1
#
_cell.length_a   1.000
_cell.length_b   1.000
_cell.length_c   1.000
_cell.angle_alpha   90.00
_cell.angle_beta   90.00
_cell.angle_gamma   90.00
#
_symmetry.space_group_name_H-M   'P 1'
#
loop_
_entity.id
_entity.type
_entity.pdbx_description
1 polymer ?
#
loop_
_entity_poly.entity_id
_entity_poly.type
_entity_poly.pdbx_seq_one_letter_code
_entity_poly.pdbx_strand_id
1 'polypeptide(L)'
;MKTMTITIERKPLTIMFDGQQVQVEELSIRLPFGRKPSDINDIAATGDYVVYVTETRTMTPEEFDGFAMNLYKSRDWLRGKGGYFMKGRLCVEVHAPGRPFLYVDPSGSDFGRYVARLG
;
A
#
# COMPACT_ATOMS: atom_id res chain seq x y z
N MET A 1 2.31 -0.50 -28.79
CA MET A 1 2.82 -0.50 -27.40
C MET A 1 3.20 -1.92 -27.03
N LYS A 2 4.37 -2.16 -26.42
CA LYS A 2 4.71 -3.49 -25.91
C LYS A 2 4.00 -3.68 -24.57
N THR A 3 3.19 -4.72 -24.46
CA THR A 3 2.58 -5.12 -23.19
C THR A 3 3.64 -5.88 -22.40
N MET A 4 3.91 -5.45 -21.17
CA MET A 4 4.68 -6.22 -20.20
C MET A 4 3.73 -6.79 -19.17
N THR A 5 3.84 -8.10 -18.93
CA THR A 5 3.11 -8.79 -17.87
C THR A 5 4.08 -9.05 -16.72
N ILE A 6 3.70 -8.63 -15.52
CA ILE A 6 4.44 -8.92 -14.29
C ILE A 6 3.58 -9.90 -13.49
N THR A 7 4.20 -11.00 -13.03
CA THR A 7 3.58 -11.95 -12.11
C THR A 7 4.14 -11.72 -10.72
N ILE A 8 3.26 -11.50 -9.75
CA ILE A 8 3.61 -11.32 -8.34
C ILE A 8 3.00 -12.50 -7.58
N GLU A 9 3.83 -13.26 -6.90
CA GLU A 9 3.34 -14.33 -6.03
C GLU A 9 2.84 -13.72 -4.73
N ARG A 10 1.70 -14.23 -4.25
CA ARG A 10 1.08 -13.84 -2.98
C ARG A 10 1.14 -15.05 -2.06
N LYS A 11 1.85 -14.91 -0.93
CA LYS A 11 1.96 -15.97 0.08
C LYS A 11 1.04 -15.64 1.26
N PRO A 12 -0.04 -16.41 1.50
CA PRO A 12 -0.87 -16.21 2.68
C PRO A 12 -0.10 -16.48 3.97
N LEU A 13 -0.27 -15.60 4.95
CA LEU A 13 0.35 -15.68 6.27
C LEU A 13 -0.63 -15.22 7.34
N THR A 14 -0.55 -15.86 8.51
CA THR A 14 -1.18 -15.34 9.73
C THR A 14 -0.09 -14.76 10.61
N ILE A 15 -0.22 -13.48 10.99
CA ILE A 15 0.75 -12.77 11.82
C ILE A 15 0.12 -12.32 13.12
N MET A 16 0.93 -12.16 14.16
CA MET A 16 0.54 -11.43 15.38
C MET A 16 0.94 -9.97 15.25
N PHE A 17 -0.03 -9.07 15.22
CA PHE A 17 0.19 -7.62 15.12
C PHE A 17 -0.68 -6.91 16.15
N ASP A 18 -0.08 -6.06 16.99
CA ASP A 18 -0.76 -5.36 18.10
C ASP A 18 -1.58 -6.30 19.03
N GLY A 19 -1.04 -7.50 19.28
CA GLY A 19 -1.69 -8.50 20.12
C GLY A 19 -2.87 -9.24 19.47
N GLN A 20 -3.15 -8.98 18.18
CA GLN A 20 -4.22 -9.63 17.41
C GLN A 20 -3.65 -10.49 16.28
N GLN A 21 -4.35 -11.58 15.95
CA GLN A 21 -4.04 -12.35 14.75
C GLN A 21 -4.64 -11.65 13.52
N VAL A 22 -3.81 -11.44 12.51
CA VAL A 22 -4.18 -10.80 11.24
C VAL A 22 -3.79 -11.71 10.09
N GLN A 23 -4.71 -11.94 9.15
CA GLN A 23 -4.41 -12.61 7.88
C GLN A 23 -3.86 -11.59 6.89
N VAL A 24 -2.76 -11.93 6.24
CA VAL A 24 -2.10 -11.09 5.24
C VAL A 24 -1.60 -11.93 4.07
N GLU A 25 -1.30 -11.27 2.96
CA GLU A 25 -0.57 -11.85 1.84
C GLU A 25 0.77 -11.14 1.67
N GLU A 26 1.88 -11.87 1.83
CA GLU A 26 3.21 -11.36 1.50
C GLU A 26 3.42 -11.41 -0.02
N LEU A 27 3.79 -10.28 -0.61
CA LEU A 27 4.14 -10.21 -2.03
C LEU A 27 5.59 -10.66 -2.27
N SER A 28 5.84 -11.34 -3.37
CA SER A 28 7.20 -11.73 -3.79
C SER A 28 8.09 -10.57 -4.23
N ILE A 29 7.52 -9.36 -4.32
CA ILE A 29 8.23 -8.12 -4.66
C ILE A 29 8.42 -7.26 -3.41
N ARG A 30 9.43 -6.41 -3.48
CA ARG A 30 9.68 -5.36 -2.49
C ARG A 30 9.55 -4.01 -3.17
N LEU A 31 9.04 -3.02 -2.45
CA LEU A 31 8.76 -1.70 -3.01
C LEU A 31 9.32 -0.58 -2.14
N PRO A 32 9.82 0.51 -2.75
CA PRO A 32 10.08 1.75 -2.05
C PRO A 32 8.75 2.46 -1.75
N PHE A 33 8.67 3.13 -0.60
CA PHE A 33 7.48 3.87 -0.19
C PHE A 33 7.76 5.37 -0.14
N GLY A 34 6.90 6.15 -0.78
CA GLY A 34 6.83 7.59 -0.58
C GLY A 34 5.99 7.89 0.66
N ARG A 35 6.26 9.02 1.31
CA ARG A 35 5.45 9.54 2.42
C ARG A 35 5.31 11.04 2.29
N LYS A 36 4.37 11.62 3.06
CA LYS A 36 4.37 13.07 3.26
C LYS A 36 5.74 13.50 3.82
N PRO A 37 6.46 14.41 3.14
CA PRO A 37 7.77 14.80 3.60
C PRO A 37 7.72 15.48 4.96
N SER A 38 8.50 14.96 5.90
CA SER A 38 8.90 15.68 7.12
C SER A 38 10.24 16.36 6.97
N ASP A 39 11.12 15.81 6.15
CA ASP A 39 12.42 16.37 5.80
C ASP A 39 12.79 16.08 4.34
N ILE A 40 13.98 16.53 3.92
CA ILE A 40 14.43 16.44 2.52
C ILE A 40 14.60 15.00 2.02
N ASN A 41 14.83 14.03 2.91
CA ASN A 41 15.01 12.62 2.53
C ASN A 41 13.70 11.94 2.15
N ASP A 42 12.56 12.52 2.52
CA ASP A 42 11.23 11.99 2.24
C ASP A 42 10.67 12.43 0.87
N ILE A 43 11.37 13.31 0.14
CA ILE A 43 10.89 13.87 -1.14
C ILE A 43 10.69 12.78 -2.20
N ALA A 44 11.49 11.71 -2.14
CA ALA A 44 11.38 10.56 -3.02
C ALA A 44 10.93 9.32 -2.26
N ALA A 45 10.32 8.37 -2.97
CA ALA A 45 10.11 7.04 -2.42
C ALA A 45 11.47 6.39 -2.14
N THR A 46 11.65 5.86 -0.94
CA THR A 46 12.91 5.26 -0.49
C THR A 46 12.70 3.88 0.11
N GLY A 47 13.81 3.18 0.32
CA GLY A 47 13.86 1.87 0.96
C GLY A 47 13.45 0.73 0.04
N ASP A 48 13.47 -0.46 0.62
CA ASP A 48 13.17 -1.72 -0.05
C ASP A 48 12.38 -2.59 0.94
N TYR A 49 11.06 -2.46 0.93
CA TYR A 49 10.19 -3.01 1.98
C TYR A 49 9.41 -4.22 1.47
N VAL A 50 9.23 -5.23 2.35
CA VAL A 50 8.24 -6.29 2.13
C VAL A 50 6.84 -5.66 2.13
N VAL A 51 5.97 -6.11 1.24
CA VAL A 51 4.57 -5.67 1.19
C VAL A 51 3.69 -6.79 1.70
N TYR A 52 2.96 -6.51 2.79
CA TYR A 52 1.96 -7.41 3.36
C TYR A 52 0.58 -6.82 3.06
N VAL A 53 -0.16 -7.42 2.15
CA VAL A 53 -1.51 -6.97 1.81
C VAL A 53 -2.49 -7.49 2.87
N THR A 54 -3.18 -6.58 3.55
CA THR A 54 -4.22 -6.92 4.54
C THR A 54 -5.61 -6.97 3.91
N GLU A 55 -5.84 -6.19 2.86
CA GLU A 55 -7.06 -6.20 2.07
C GLU A 55 -6.80 -5.64 0.66
N THR A 56 -7.67 -5.99 -0.29
CA THR A 56 -7.64 -5.43 -1.64
C THR A 56 -8.93 -4.64 -1.89
N ARG A 57 -8.79 -3.39 -2.32
CA ARG A 57 -9.88 -2.49 -2.66
C ARG A 57 -9.88 -2.22 -4.16
N THR A 58 -10.90 -2.73 -4.84
CA THR A 58 -11.16 -2.41 -6.25
C THR A 58 -11.99 -1.13 -6.35
N MET A 59 -11.62 -0.26 -7.27
CA MET A 59 -12.26 1.03 -7.55
C MET A 59 -12.55 1.20 -9.04
N THR A 60 -13.43 2.14 -9.39
CA THR A 60 -13.45 2.67 -10.76
C THR A 60 -12.21 3.54 -11.03
N PRO A 61 -11.85 3.78 -12.30
CA PRO A 61 -10.75 4.69 -12.63
C PRO A 61 -10.95 6.10 -12.06
N GLU A 62 -12.17 6.62 -12.04
CA GLU A 62 -12.49 7.95 -11.52
C GLU A 62 -12.31 8.02 -9.99
N GLU A 63 -12.75 6.98 -9.28
CA GLU A 63 -12.54 6.86 -7.83
C GLU A 63 -11.05 6.75 -7.49
N PHE A 64 -10.31 5.96 -8.27
CA PHE A 64 -8.86 5.82 -8.14
C PHE A 64 -8.16 7.15 -8.36
N ASP A 65 -8.46 7.85 -9.45
CA ASP A 65 -7.81 9.13 -9.78
C ASP A 65 -8.14 10.17 -8.70
N GLY A 66 -9.38 10.21 -8.22
CA GLY A 66 -9.79 11.04 -7.10
C GLY A 66 -9.07 10.70 -5.78
N PHE A 67 -8.76 9.43 -5.53
CA PHE A 67 -7.96 9.00 -4.39
C PHE A 67 -6.47 9.33 -4.55
N ALA A 68 -5.86 8.96 -5.67
CA ALA A 68 -4.44 9.14 -5.97
C ALA A 68 -4.02 10.62 -5.99
N MET A 69 -4.91 11.52 -6.42
CA MET A 69 -4.67 12.97 -6.37
C MET A 69 -4.85 13.58 -4.98
N ASN A 70 -5.42 12.84 -4.02
CA ASN A 70 -5.80 13.33 -2.70
C ASN A 70 -5.42 12.35 -1.58
N LEU A 71 -4.19 11.81 -1.62
CA LEU A 71 -3.73 10.78 -0.67
C LEU A 71 -3.79 11.19 0.80
N TYR A 72 -3.75 12.50 1.10
CA TYR A 72 -3.85 13.04 2.46
C TYR A 72 -5.29 13.21 2.96
N LYS A 73 -6.29 13.09 2.07
CA LYS A 73 -7.69 13.27 2.43
C LYS A 73 -8.15 12.05 3.23
N SER A 74 -8.77 12.30 4.38
CA SER A 74 -9.34 11.28 5.25
C SER A 74 -10.29 10.35 4.49
N ARG A 75 -10.19 9.06 4.78
CA ARG A 75 -10.97 7.93 4.27
C ARG A 75 -11.27 6.97 5.41
N ASP A 76 -12.54 6.79 5.74
CA ASP A 76 -12.95 5.86 6.80
C ASP A 76 -12.40 4.44 6.61
N TRP A 77 -12.29 3.98 5.37
CA TRP A 77 -11.79 2.64 5.05
C TRP A 77 -10.28 2.49 5.26
N LEU A 78 -9.52 3.56 5.50
CA LEU A 78 -8.10 3.49 5.89
C LEU A 78 -7.90 3.55 7.40
N ARG A 79 -8.89 4.05 8.14
CA ARG A 79 -8.78 4.35 9.57
C ARG A 79 -8.34 3.12 10.37
N GLY A 80 -7.29 3.27 11.16
CA GLY A 80 -6.76 2.22 12.03
C GLY A 80 -6.01 1.10 11.32
N LYS A 81 -5.80 1.20 9.99
CA LYS A 81 -5.09 0.17 9.21
C LYS A 81 -3.61 0.50 9.05
N GLY A 82 -2.88 -0.50 8.57
CA GLY A 82 -1.47 -0.41 8.26
C GLY A 82 -0.56 -0.55 9.48
N GLY A 83 0.67 -0.09 9.34
CA GLY A 83 1.73 -0.26 10.31
C GLY A 83 2.91 -1.05 9.76
N TYR A 84 3.96 -1.13 10.57
CA TYR A 84 5.22 -1.75 10.20
C TYR A 84 5.37 -3.11 10.87
N PHE A 85 5.56 -4.16 10.07
CA PHE A 85 5.75 -5.53 10.54
C PHE A 85 7.07 -6.09 10.00
N MET A 86 7.97 -6.48 10.90
CA MET A 86 9.28 -7.05 10.57
C MET A 86 10.12 -6.16 9.62
N LYS A 87 10.11 -6.48 8.32
CA LYS A 87 10.87 -5.79 7.26
C LYS A 87 9.98 -5.08 6.24
N GLY A 88 8.71 -4.89 6.60
CA GLY A 88 7.69 -4.51 5.64
C GLY A 88 6.54 -3.72 6.23
N ARG A 89 5.61 -3.36 5.35
CA ARG A 89 4.43 -2.57 5.66
C ARG A 89 3.18 -3.37 5.46
N LEU A 90 2.23 -3.18 6.36
CA LEU A 90 0.86 -3.67 6.24
C LEU A 90 0.10 -2.69 5.35
N CYS A 91 -0.46 -3.17 4.25
CA CYS A 91 -0.97 -2.33 3.19
C CYS A 91 -2.39 -2.73 2.78
N VAL A 92 -3.18 -1.69 2.48
CA VAL A 92 -4.36 -1.82 1.63
C VAL A 92 -3.89 -1.74 0.19
N GLU A 93 -4.10 -2.80 -0.59
CA GLU A 93 -3.88 -2.77 -2.04
C GLU A 93 -5.07 -2.05 -2.70
N VAL A 94 -4.80 -1.04 -3.51
CA VAL A 94 -5.81 -0.32 -4.29
C VAL A 94 -5.58 -0.59 -5.77
N HIS A 95 -6.64 -1.03 -6.45
CA HIS A 95 -6.63 -1.41 -7.85
C HIS A 95 -7.79 -0.75 -8.60
N ALA A 96 -7.53 -0.29 -9.82
CA ALA A 96 -8.56 0.06 -10.80
C ALA A 96 -8.13 -0.33 -12.22
N PRO A 97 -9.07 -0.69 -13.12
CA PRO A 97 -8.75 -1.02 -14.50
C PRO A 97 -7.98 0.11 -15.21
N GLY A 98 -6.85 -0.22 -15.85
CA GLY A 98 -6.04 0.75 -16.58
C GLY A 98 -5.32 1.78 -15.69
N ARG A 99 -5.14 1.48 -14.39
CA ARG A 99 -4.38 2.29 -13.45
C ARG A 99 -3.30 1.46 -12.75
N PRO A 100 -2.24 2.12 -12.22
CA PRO A 100 -1.26 1.46 -11.37
C PRO A 100 -1.91 0.84 -10.13
N PHE A 101 -1.26 -0.17 -9.56
CA PHE A 101 -1.55 -0.61 -8.21
C PHE A 101 -0.93 0.35 -7.21
N LEU A 102 -1.67 0.67 -6.14
CA LEU A 102 -1.14 1.39 -4.99
C LEU A 102 -1.15 0.48 -3.76
N TYR A 103 -0.09 0.54 -2.97
CA TYR A 103 0.00 -0.12 -1.67
C TYR A 103 0.04 0.94 -0.60
N VAL A 104 -1.03 1.03 0.18
CA VAL A 104 -1.27 2.14 1.09
C VAL A 104 -1.12 1.64 2.52
N ASP A 105 -0.15 2.18 3.24
CA ASP A 105 0.04 2.00 4.68
C ASP A 105 -0.34 3.30 5.42
N PRO A 106 -1.52 3.35 6.06
CA PRO A 106 -1.96 4.51 6.85
C PRO A 106 -1.24 4.64 8.19
N SER A 107 -0.56 3.58 8.65
CA SER A 107 0.05 3.47 9.98
C SER A 107 -0.87 3.99 11.09
N GLY A 108 -2.08 3.44 11.16
CA GLY A 108 -3.13 3.78 12.11
C GLY A 108 -3.95 5.04 11.79
N SER A 109 -3.52 5.85 10.81
CA SER A 109 -4.24 7.07 10.39
C SER A 109 -5.43 6.71 9.48
N ASP A 110 -6.12 7.72 8.95
CA ASP A 110 -7.23 7.58 8.01
C ASP A 110 -6.89 8.07 6.60
N PHE A 111 -5.61 8.22 6.27
CA PHE A 111 -5.13 8.68 4.97
C PHE A 111 -3.90 7.88 4.54
N GLY A 112 -3.48 8.01 3.27
CA GLY A 112 -2.33 7.30 2.73
C GLY A 112 -1.00 7.89 3.21
N ARG A 113 -0.58 7.51 4.42
CA ARG A 113 0.64 8.03 5.06
C ARG A 113 1.91 7.57 4.34
N TYR A 114 1.97 6.30 3.99
CA TYR A 114 3.01 5.70 3.16
C TYR A 114 2.36 5.05 1.95
N VAL A 115 2.85 5.34 0.76
CA VAL A 115 2.29 4.81 -0.49
C VAL A 115 3.42 4.32 -1.40
N ALA A 116 3.30 3.08 -1.86
CA ALA A 116 4.07 2.56 -2.97
C ALA A 116 3.19 2.43 -4.21
N ARG A 117 3.80 2.54 -5.39
CA ARG A 117 3.13 2.42 -6.69
C ARG A 117 3.80 1.32 -7.50
N LEU A 118 2.99 0.52 -8.19
CA LEU A 118 3.44 -0.46 -9.18
C LEU A 118 2.62 -0.34 -10.48
N GLY A 119 3.32 -0.14 -11.61
CA GLY A 119 2.71 0.08 -12.93
C GLY A 119 2.76 1.52 -13.43
#